data_AF-A0A3D8P975-F1
#
_entry.id   AF-A0A3D8P975-F1
#
_cell.length_a   1.000
_cell.length_b   1.000
_cell.length_c   1.000
_cell.angle_alpha   90.00
_cell.angle_beta   90.00
_cell.angle_gamma   90.00
#
_symmetry.space_group_name_H-M   'P 1'
#
loop_
_entity.id
_entity.type
_entity.pdbx_description
1 polymer ?
#
loop_
_entity_poly.entity_id
_entity_poly.type
_entity_poly.pdbx_seq_one_letter_code
_entity_poly.pdbx_strand_id
1 'polypeptide(L)'
;MAADYLPGDVAAVALPGAVDLAASASMIQWVADPGLVMARLCAAVAPGGWLAISSFAPGHFPELRGLGSRAAAPSYLSGAQLAALLPPGWRVRGAGEWRIVLHFPSALEVLRHLRATGVNGCAGQIRSPGALRDFLARYEAGHGGARGVPLTYVASWLVARKG
;
A
#
# COMPACT_ATOMS: atom_id res chain seq x y z
N MET A 1 -15.02 20.72 15.71
CA MET A 1 -13.96 19.86 16.27
C MET A 1 -12.66 20.21 15.57
N ALA A 2 -11.61 20.49 16.33
CA ALA A 2 -10.26 20.64 15.79
C ALA A 2 -9.59 19.26 15.77
N ALA A 3 -8.75 19.00 14.77
CA ALA A 3 -7.91 17.81 14.73
C ALA A 3 -6.55 18.13 15.34
N ASP A 4 -6.06 17.24 16.20
CA ASP A 4 -4.71 17.33 16.74
C ASP A 4 -3.73 16.59 15.82
N TYR A 5 -2.62 17.25 15.48
CA TYR A 5 -1.59 16.69 14.60
C TYR A 5 -0.31 16.46 15.38
N LEU A 6 0.19 15.23 15.32
CA LEU A 6 1.45 14.84 15.93
C LEU A 6 2.45 14.43 14.84
N PRO A 7 3.35 15.32 14.41
CA PRO A 7 4.36 14.99 13.41
C PRO A 7 5.43 14.06 14.01
N GLY A 8 5.82 13.04 13.26
CA GLY A 8 6.91 12.15 13.66
C GLY A 8 6.86 10.80 12.94
N ASP A 9 7.94 10.04 13.07
CA ASP A 9 7.95 8.65 12.65
C ASP A 9 7.05 7.82 13.57
N VAL A 10 6.04 7.16 13.02
CA VAL A 10 5.11 6.29 13.77
C VAL A 10 5.84 5.19 14.56
N ALA A 11 7.02 4.78 14.11
CA ALA A 11 7.87 3.79 14.75
C ALA A 11 8.58 4.32 16.00
N ALA A 12 8.57 5.64 16.25
CA ALA A 12 9.25 6.29 17.38
C ALA A 12 8.32 7.19 18.21
N VAL A 13 7.46 8.00 17.57
CA VAL A 13 6.65 9.05 18.19
C VAL A 13 5.67 8.52 19.23
N ALA A 14 5.54 9.20 20.38
CA ALA A 14 4.64 8.78 21.46
C ALA A 14 3.18 8.83 21.00
N LEU A 15 2.56 7.67 20.79
CA LEU A 15 1.16 7.58 20.39
C LEU A 15 0.23 7.84 21.59
N PRO A 16 -0.95 8.45 21.38
CA PRO A 16 -1.96 8.50 22.41
C PRO A 16 -2.41 7.08 22.78
N GLY A 17 -2.63 6.85 24.08
CA GLY A 17 -3.17 5.59 24.57
C GLY A 17 -4.69 5.62 24.71
N ALA A 18 -5.27 4.44 24.92
CA ALA A 18 -6.70 4.22 25.14
C ALA A 18 -7.61 4.79 24.03
N VAL A 19 -7.16 4.77 22.77
CA VAL A 19 -8.02 5.16 21.64
C VAL A 19 -9.03 4.08 21.29
N ASP A 20 -10.21 4.47 20.83
CA ASP A 20 -11.24 3.52 20.38
C ASP A 20 -10.95 2.92 19.00
N LEU A 21 -10.14 3.61 18.19
CA LEU A 21 -9.76 3.18 16.84
C LEU A 21 -8.33 3.63 16.51
N ALA A 22 -7.50 2.68 16.09
CA ALA A 22 -6.29 2.97 15.32
C ALA A 22 -6.55 2.64 13.84
N ALA A 23 -6.41 3.62 12.97
CA ALA A 23 -6.57 3.45 11.53
C ALA A 23 -5.31 3.89 10.76
N SER A 24 -4.94 3.13 9.75
CA SER A 24 -3.85 3.46 8.83
C SER A 24 -4.22 3.06 7.41
N ALA A 25 -4.02 3.96 6.46
CA ALA A 25 -4.32 3.71 5.06
C ALA A 25 -3.10 4.00 4.19
N SER A 26 -2.66 3.00 3.42
CA SER A 26 -1.56 3.12 2.46
C SER A 26 -0.26 3.68 3.06
N MET A 27 0.05 3.35 4.32
CA MET A 27 1.29 3.76 4.98
C MET A 27 2.18 2.59 5.42
N ILE A 28 1.59 1.48 5.89
CA ILE A 28 2.35 0.34 6.47
C ILE A 28 3.39 -0.24 5.51
N GLN A 29 3.17 -0.18 4.20
CA GLN A 29 4.14 -0.66 3.20
C GLN A 29 5.47 0.10 3.20
N TRP A 30 5.49 1.35 3.71
CA TRP A 30 6.64 2.24 3.70
C TRP A 30 7.53 2.13 4.94
N VAL A 31 7.03 1.51 6.01
CA VAL A 31 7.78 1.41 7.26
C VAL A 31 8.83 0.29 7.17
N ALA A 32 9.96 0.48 7.84
CA ALA A 32 11.04 -0.51 7.83
C ALA A 32 10.64 -1.83 8.52
N ASP A 33 9.86 -1.74 9.60
CA ASP A 33 9.35 -2.88 10.35
C ASP A 33 7.83 -2.76 10.55
N PRO A 34 7.01 -3.37 9.67
CA PRO A 34 5.56 -3.42 9.80
C PRO A 34 5.10 -4.06 11.12
N GLY A 35 5.83 -5.04 11.64
CA GLY A 35 5.47 -5.74 12.88
C GLY A 35 5.58 -4.81 14.09
N LEU A 36 6.68 -4.05 14.19
CA LEU A 36 6.86 -3.03 15.23
C LEU A 36 5.73 -2.00 15.20
N VAL A 37 5.41 -1.46 14.02
CA VAL A 37 4.36 -0.45 13.88
C VAL A 37 2.99 -1.04 14.23
N MET A 38 2.70 -2.27 13.79
CA MET A 38 1.45 -2.93 14.16
C MET A 38 1.32 -3.14 15.68
N ALA A 39 2.39 -3.58 16.36
CA ALA A 39 2.39 -3.74 17.81
C ALA A 39 2.13 -2.41 18.54
N ARG A 40 2.76 -1.31 18.09
CA ARG A 40 2.56 0.04 18.64
C ARG A 40 1.11 0.52 18.48
N LEU A 41 0.54 0.37 17.29
CA LEU A 41 -0.87 0.73 17.04
C LEU A 41 -1.81 -0.12 17.90
N CYS A 42 -1.55 -1.43 18.02
CA CYS A 42 -2.36 -2.31 18.86
C CYS A 42 -2.27 -1.99 20.37
N ALA A 43 -1.10 -1.54 20.84
CA ALA A 43 -0.91 -1.12 22.22
C ALA A 43 -1.70 0.16 22.56
N ALA A 44 -1.78 1.09 21.61
CA ALA A 44 -2.52 2.35 21.76
C ALA A 44 -4.04 2.17 21.92
N VAL A 45 -4.61 1.10 21.35
CA VAL A 45 -6.07 0.86 21.34
C VAL A 45 -6.57 0.34 22.69
N ALA A 46 -7.68 0.89 23.19
CA ALA A 46 -8.37 0.45 24.40
C ALA A 46 -8.98 -0.97 24.25
N PRO A 47 -9.19 -1.73 25.35
CA PRO A 47 -9.98 -2.97 25.30
C PRO A 47 -11.34 -2.76 24.64
N GLY A 48 -11.76 -3.69 23.79
CA GLY A 48 -12.97 -3.55 22.98
C GLY A 48 -12.90 -2.59 21.78
N GLY A 49 -11.79 -1.85 21.62
CA GLY A 49 -11.53 -0.95 20.50
C GLY A 49 -11.11 -1.66 19.21
N TRP A 50 -10.84 -0.87 18.17
CA TRP A 50 -10.68 -1.34 16.79
C TRP A 50 -9.33 -1.00 16.17
N LEU A 51 -8.95 -1.83 15.22
CA LEU A 51 -7.84 -1.59 14.31
C LEU A 51 -8.33 -1.77 12.88
N ALA A 52 -8.08 -0.78 12.03
CA ALA A 52 -8.42 -0.81 10.61
C ALA A 52 -7.20 -0.40 9.77
N ILE A 53 -6.65 -1.35 9.01
CA ILE A 53 -5.42 -1.14 8.23
C ILE A 53 -5.71 -1.41 6.76
N SER A 54 -5.21 -0.55 5.88
CA SER A 54 -5.03 -0.86 4.47
C SER A 54 -3.58 -0.66 4.03
N SER A 55 -3.14 -1.50 3.11
CA SER A 55 -1.80 -1.52 2.52
C SER A 55 -1.88 -2.04 1.09
N PHE A 56 -0.77 -2.49 0.52
CA PHE A 56 -0.72 -3.17 -0.77
C PHE A 56 -0.13 -4.58 -0.61
N ALA A 57 -0.72 -5.53 -1.33
CA ALA A 57 -0.30 -6.93 -1.31
C ALA A 57 0.82 -7.19 -2.34
N PRO A 58 1.58 -8.31 -2.23
CA PRO A 58 2.65 -8.64 -3.17
C PRO A 58 2.26 -8.69 -4.67
N GLY A 59 0.97 -8.84 -4.96
CA GLY A 59 0.41 -8.79 -6.32
C GLY A 59 0.22 -7.38 -6.90
N HIS A 60 0.60 -6.32 -6.18
CA HIS A 60 0.45 -4.93 -6.60
C HIS A 60 1.21 -4.62 -7.90
N PHE A 61 0.55 -3.88 -8.81
CA PHE A 61 1.05 -3.52 -10.14
C PHE A 61 1.58 -4.71 -10.96
N PRO A 62 0.75 -5.73 -11.26
CA PRO A 62 1.18 -6.87 -12.06
C PRO A 62 1.69 -6.47 -13.45
N GLU A 63 1.13 -5.42 -14.07
CA GLU A 63 1.57 -4.90 -15.37
C GLU A 63 3.02 -4.39 -15.32
N LEU A 64 3.35 -3.57 -14.30
CA LEU A 64 4.71 -3.06 -14.13
C LEU A 64 5.68 -4.19 -13.77
N ARG A 65 5.26 -5.11 -12.89
CA ARG A 65 6.09 -6.26 -12.49
C ARG A 65 6.40 -7.17 -13.67
N GLY A 66 5.45 -7.41 -14.57
CA GLY A 66 5.65 -8.18 -15.80
C GLY A 66 6.72 -7.58 -16.72
N LEU A 67 6.97 -6.28 -16.60
CA LEU A 67 8.01 -5.57 -17.37
C LEU A 67 9.33 -5.41 -16.60
N GLY A 68 9.46 -6.06 -15.44
CA GLY A 68 10.68 -6.06 -14.63
C GLY A 68 10.75 -4.95 -13.58
N SER A 69 9.65 -4.22 -13.34
CA SER A 69 9.58 -3.27 -12.24
C SER A 69 9.76 -3.97 -10.89
N ARG A 70 10.49 -3.33 -9.98
CA ARG A 70 10.67 -3.78 -8.60
C ARG A 70 9.59 -3.19 -7.69
N ALA A 71 9.40 -3.79 -6.51
CA ALA A 71 8.49 -3.27 -5.51
C ALA A 71 8.78 -1.79 -5.23
N ALA A 72 7.74 -0.95 -5.23
CA ALA A 72 7.89 0.49 -5.00
C ALA A 72 8.09 0.82 -3.51
N ALA A 73 7.74 -0.12 -2.62
CA ALA A 73 7.84 0.02 -1.18
C ALA A 73 8.61 -1.16 -0.56
N PRO A 74 9.24 -0.99 0.62
CA PRO A 74 10.00 -2.03 1.31
C PRO A 74 9.22 -3.31 1.61
N SER A 75 7.92 -3.20 1.89
CA SER A 75 7.09 -4.35 2.29
C SER A 75 5.72 -4.32 1.65
N TYR A 76 5.30 -5.46 1.08
CA TYR A 76 3.93 -5.69 0.66
C TYR A 76 3.37 -6.89 1.41
N LEU A 77 2.26 -6.69 2.10
CA LEU A 77 1.64 -7.69 2.96
C LEU A 77 0.22 -7.96 2.48
N SER A 78 -0.14 -9.23 2.34
CA SER A 78 -1.53 -9.67 2.14
C SER A 78 -2.38 -9.37 3.37
N GLY A 79 -3.71 -9.43 3.24
CA GLY A 79 -4.61 -9.28 4.39
C GLY A 79 -4.32 -10.33 5.48
N ALA A 80 -4.00 -11.56 5.06
CA ALA A 80 -3.61 -12.63 5.97
C ALA A 80 -2.25 -12.35 6.67
N GLN A 81 -1.27 -11.80 5.95
CA GLN A 81 0.02 -11.43 6.53
C GLN A 81 -0.14 -10.27 7.52
N LEU A 82 -0.99 -9.27 7.23
CA LEU A 82 -1.34 -8.23 8.18
C LEU A 82 -1.98 -8.81 9.44
N ALA A 83 -2.93 -9.75 9.28
CA ALA A 83 -3.59 -10.41 10.40
C ALA A 83 -2.59 -11.19 11.28
N ALA A 84 -1.57 -11.81 10.67
CA ALA A 84 -0.53 -12.55 11.38
C ALA A 84 0.39 -11.65 12.24
N LEU A 85 0.40 -10.33 12.01
CA LEU A 85 1.14 -9.37 12.84
C LEU A 85 0.39 -8.95 14.11
N LEU A 86 -0.86 -9.38 14.28
CA LEU A 86 -1.64 -9.04 15.47
C LEU A 86 -1.09 -9.75 16.72
N PRO A 87 -0.90 -9.02 17.84
CA PRO A 87 -0.53 -9.66 19.09
C PRO A 87 -1.70 -10.48 19.67
N PRO A 88 -1.45 -11.35 20.67
CA PRO A 88 -2.51 -12.06 21.39
C PRO A 88 -3.59 -11.12 21.93
N GLY A 89 -4.81 -11.63 22.06
CA GLY A 89 -5.97 -10.85 22.53
C GLY A 89 -6.69 -10.05 21.46
N TRP A 90 -6.25 -10.11 20.20
CA TRP A 90 -6.98 -9.55 19.06
C TRP A 90 -7.82 -10.60 18.36
N ARG A 91 -9.01 -10.20 17.92
CA ARG A 91 -9.88 -11.04 17.09
C ARG A 91 -10.09 -10.38 15.73
N VAL A 92 -9.60 -11.02 14.68
CA VAL A 92 -9.83 -10.60 13.29
C VAL A 92 -11.34 -10.60 13.01
N ARG A 93 -11.83 -9.53 12.39
CA ARG A 93 -13.22 -9.39 11.94
C ARG A 93 -13.34 -9.54 10.43
N GLY A 94 -12.29 -9.16 9.71
CA GLY A 94 -12.12 -9.45 8.30
C GLY A 94 -10.72 -9.08 7.84
N ALA A 95 -10.25 -9.73 6.80
CA ALA A 95 -9.03 -9.37 6.10
C ALA A 95 -9.12 -9.86 4.65
N GLY A 96 -8.39 -9.23 3.73
CA GLY A 96 -8.32 -9.68 2.35
C GLY A 96 -7.66 -8.67 1.43
N GLU A 97 -7.94 -8.80 0.15
CA GLU A 97 -7.45 -7.91 -0.89
C GLU A 97 -8.59 -7.39 -1.78
N TRP A 98 -8.45 -6.14 -2.22
CA TRP A 98 -9.23 -5.58 -3.31
C TRP A 98 -8.35 -5.37 -4.53
N ARG A 99 -8.87 -5.77 -5.70
CA ARG A 99 -8.25 -5.49 -6.99
C ARG A 99 -8.97 -4.32 -7.63
N ILE A 100 -8.24 -3.23 -7.85
CA ILE A 100 -8.75 -2.00 -8.44
C ILE A 100 -7.98 -1.77 -9.73
N VAL A 101 -8.68 -1.83 -10.86
CA VAL A 101 -8.08 -1.64 -12.19
C VAL A 101 -8.42 -0.24 -12.69
N LEU A 102 -7.41 0.61 -12.79
CA LEU A 102 -7.53 1.91 -13.45
C LEU A 102 -7.17 1.74 -14.93
N HIS A 103 -7.80 2.51 -15.81
CA HIS A 103 -7.47 2.52 -17.24
C HIS A 103 -6.98 3.90 -17.64
N PHE A 104 -5.93 3.94 -18.45
CA PHE A 104 -5.27 5.15 -18.91
C PHE A 104 -5.20 5.19 -20.44
N PRO A 105 -5.28 6.38 -21.07
CA PRO A 105 -5.21 6.50 -22.52
C PRO A 105 -3.90 5.96 -23.13
N SER A 106 -2.79 5.99 -22.40
CA SER A 106 -1.49 5.51 -22.86
C SER A 106 -0.60 5.08 -21.69
N ALA A 107 0.49 4.35 -21.98
CA ALA A 107 1.49 4.00 -20.96
C ALA A 107 2.18 5.24 -20.37
N LEU A 108 2.23 6.35 -21.10
CA LEU A 108 2.78 7.60 -20.59
C LEU A 108 1.90 8.21 -19.49
N GLU A 109 0.59 8.12 -19.63
CA GLU A 109 -0.36 8.56 -18.60
C GLU A 109 -0.27 7.70 -17.32
N VAL A 110 0.02 6.40 -17.46
CA VAL A 110 0.34 5.54 -16.31
C VAL A 110 1.55 6.09 -15.53
N LEU A 111 2.64 6.43 -16.22
CA LEU A 111 3.83 6.99 -15.57
C LEU A 111 3.57 8.36 -14.93
N ARG A 112 2.75 9.20 -15.57
CA ARG A 112 2.33 10.51 -15.01
C ARG A 112 1.51 10.32 -13.73
N HIS A 113 0.59 9.37 -13.73
CA HIS A 113 -0.22 9.01 -12.56
C HIS A 113 0.62 8.49 -11.39
N LEU A 114 1.56 7.57 -11.65
CA LEU A 114 2.47 7.06 -10.62
C LEU A 114 3.33 8.17 -10.00
N ARG A 115 3.79 9.11 -10.83
CA ARG A 115 4.52 10.30 -10.35
C ARG A 115 3.66 11.19 -9.47
N ALA A 116 2.42 11.47 -9.88
CA ALA A 116 1.51 12.34 -9.14
C ALA A 116 1.11 11.75 -7.79
N THR A 117 1.03 10.42 -7.68
CA THR A 117 0.67 9.72 -6.45
C THR A 117 1.87 9.45 -5.53
N GLY A 118 3.09 9.88 -5.91
CA GLY A 118 4.30 9.65 -5.13
C GLY A 118 4.80 8.20 -5.15
N VAL A 119 4.13 7.30 -5.87
CA VAL A 119 4.47 5.87 -5.96
C VAL A 119 5.46 5.65 -7.11
N ASN A 120 6.64 6.27 -6.99
CA ASN A 120 7.66 6.31 -8.04
C ASN A 120 8.59 5.09 -8.06
N GLY A 121 8.05 3.87 -7.92
CA GLY A 121 8.85 2.63 -7.93
C GLY A 121 9.67 2.40 -9.20
N CYS A 122 9.28 3.04 -10.32
CA CYS A 122 9.96 2.91 -11.62
C CYS A 122 10.86 4.11 -11.99
N ALA A 123 10.78 5.26 -11.31
CA ALA A 123 11.43 6.49 -11.77
C ALA A 123 12.96 6.37 -11.82
N GLY A 124 13.56 5.55 -10.96
CA GLY A 124 15.01 5.29 -10.95
C GLY A 124 15.50 4.29 -12.02
N GLN A 125 14.59 3.56 -12.68
CA GLN A 125 14.93 2.50 -13.64
C GLN A 125 15.02 3.00 -15.09
N ILE A 126 14.25 4.04 -15.43
CA ILE A 126 14.26 4.62 -16.78
C ILE A 126 15.35 5.71 -16.85
N ARG A 127 16.52 5.34 -17.39
CA ARG A 127 17.73 6.18 -17.38
C ARG A 127 18.05 6.88 -18.70
N SER A 128 17.25 6.68 -19.74
CA SER A 128 17.45 7.34 -21.04
C SER A 128 16.15 7.51 -21.82
N PRO A 129 16.08 8.44 -22.80
CA PRO A 129 14.93 8.56 -23.69
C PRO A 129 14.63 7.28 -24.48
N GLY A 130 15.66 6.51 -24.84
CA GLY A 130 15.50 5.21 -25.52
C GLY A 130 14.85 4.17 -24.62
N ALA A 131 15.30 4.06 -23.37
CA ALA A 131 14.70 3.17 -22.38
C ALA A 131 13.24 3.53 -22.07
N LEU A 132 12.93 4.83 -22.04
CA LEU A 132 11.54 5.29 -21.89
C LEU A 132 10.67 4.82 -23.07
N ARG A 133 11.13 5.03 -24.31
CA ARG A 133 10.38 4.59 -25.50
C ARG A 133 10.17 3.07 -25.53
N ASP A 134 11.21 2.29 -25.19
CA ASP A 134 11.11 0.83 -25.12
C ASP A 134 10.07 0.40 -24.06
N PHE A 135 10.13 0.98 -22.86
CA PHE A 135 9.17 0.70 -21.80
C PHE A 135 7.73 1.00 -22.25
N LEU A 136 7.49 2.18 -22.84
CA LEU A 136 6.16 2.59 -23.31
C LEU A 136 5.65 1.61 -24.38
N ALA A 137 6.48 1.28 -25.37
CA ALA A 137 6.11 0.37 -26.45
C ALA A 137 5.78 -1.04 -25.92
N ARG A 138 6.60 -1.57 -25.00
CA ARG A 138 6.37 -2.89 -24.39
C ARG A 138 5.11 -2.91 -23.51
N TYR A 139 4.85 -1.83 -22.77
CA TYR A 139 3.64 -1.71 -21.95
C TYR A 139 2.38 -1.72 -22.82
N GLU A 140 2.37 -0.93 -23.89
CA GLU A 140 1.23 -0.88 -24.80
C GLU A 140 1.05 -2.17 -25.61
N ALA A 141 2.14 -2.80 -26.05
CA ALA A 141 2.05 -4.10 -26.74
C ALA A 141 1.53 -5.22 -25.83
N GLY A 142 1.89 -5.22 -24.55
CA GLY A 142 1.49 -6.25 -23.59
C GLY A 142 0.11 -6.04 -22.96
N HIS A 143 -0.36 -4.79 -22.87
CA HIS A 143 -1.54 -4.44 -22.08
C HIS A 143 -2.54 -3.51 -22.79
N GLY A 144 -2.26 -3.07 -24.03
CA GLY A 144 -3.15 -2.21 -24.80
C GLY A 144 -4.48 -2.87 -25.16
N GLY A 145 -5.55 -2.08 -25.14
CA GLY A 145 -6.87 -2.51 -25.56
C GLY A 145 -7.82 -1.35 -25.83
N ALA A 146 -9.10 -1.65 -26.07
CA ALA A 146 -10.10 -0.64 -26.45
C ALA A 146 -10.31 0.48 -25.42
N ARG A 147 -9.94 0.27 -24.15
CA ARG A 147 -10.01 1.27 -23.07
C ARG A 147 -8.66 1.94 -22.77
N GLY A 148 -7.66 1.77 -23.64
CA GLY A 148 -6.27 2.13 -23.37
C GLY A 148 -5.54 1.01 -22.62
N VAL A 149 -4.68 1.37 -21.67
CA VAL A 149 -3.88 0.44 -20.89
C VAL A 149 -4.29 0.41 -19.40
N PRO A 150 -4.31 -0.77 -18.75
CA PRO A 150 -4.65 -0.91 -17.34
C PRO A 150 -3.47 -0.62 -16.40
N LEU A 151 -3.76 -0.21 -15.18
CA LEU A 151 -2.85 -0.25 -14.02
C LEU A 151 -3.62 -0.84 -12.83
N THR A 152 -3.18 -2.00 -12.33
CA THR A 152 -3.91 -2.71 -11.28
C THR A 152 -3.29 -2.52 -9.89
N TYR A 153 -4.06 -1.90 -8.99
CA TYR A 153 -3.78 -1.87 -7.56
C TYR A 153 -4.32 -3.14 -6.91
N VAL A 154 -3.47 -3.80 -6.10
CA VAL A 154 -3.92 -4.87 -5.19
C VAL A 154 -3.76 -4.37 -3.76
N ALA A 155 -4.84 -3.79 -3.23
CA ALA A 155 -4.87 -3.23 -1.89
C ALA A 155 -5.21 -4.33 -0.89
N SER A 156 -4.37 -4.53 0.13
CA SER A 156 -4.69 -5.41 1.24
C SER A 156 -5.39 -4.64 2.35
N TRP A 157 -6.21 -5.32 3.14
CA TRP A 157 -6.90 -4.72 4.26
C TRP A 157 -7.07 -5.71 5.42
N LEU A 158 -7.20 -5.15 6.62
CA LEU A 158 -7.44 -5.86 7.87
C LEU A 158 -8.36 -5.00 8.75
N VAL A 159 -9.38 -5.63 9.32
CA VAL A 159 -10.19 -5.09 10.42
C VAL A 159 -10.14 -6.08 11.57
N ALA A 160 -9.73 -5.63 12.74
CA ALA A 160 -9.64 -6.43 13.96
C ALA A 160 -10.17 -5.67 15.16
N ARG A 161 -10.59 -6.41 16.19
CA ARG A 161 -11.09 -5.87 17.45
C ARG A 161 -10.26 -6.41 18.60
N LYS A 162 -9.90 -5.53 19.53
CA LYS A 162 -9.22 -5.91 20.77
C LYS A 162 -10.22 -6.56 21.73
N GLY A 163 -9.78 -7.64 22.38
CA GLY A 163 -10.53 -8.31 23.46
C GLY A 163 -10.72 -7.42 24.68
#